data_AF-A0A2T4UTN4-F1
#
_entry.id   AF-A0A2T4UTN4-F1
#
_cell.length_a   1.000
_cell.length_b   1.000
_cell.length_c   1.000
_cell.angle_alpha   90.00
_cell.angle_beta   90.00
_cell.angle_gamma   90.00
#
_symmetry.space_group_name_H-M   'P 1'
#
loop_
_entity.id
_entity.type
_entity.pdbx_description
1 polymer ?
#
loop_
_entity_poly.entity_id
_entity_poly.type
_entity_poly.pdbx_seq_one_letter_code
_entity_poly.pdbx_strand_id
1 'polypeptide(L)'
;MTSITPSSAARSSAARSSSGRPSQRLRLVGSGALVAAGSVALALAAPTAASAHVSATASTTAAGAYTVVTFSLAHGCEGSPTTGLTITIPDGINSVSPTVNPNWEVVKNEVALAEPITDSHGASVTERVADVVYTAKTPLADGYRDTVSLQLQLPEDAEGESLAFPVLQTCETGSTAWDQPTVEGEDEPELPAPVVTVTAAEEGEGHHGAGSASHEEEETAAATTASSTSSAGGADVVARVLGVGGLVVGAVGVAVALASRRRGPKASA
;
A
#
# COMPACT_ATOMS: atom_id res chain seq x y z
N MET A 1 -2.10 58.56 -44.54
CA MET A 1 -2.97 59.38 -45.40
C MET A 1 -3.40 58.55 -46.60
N THR A 2 -4.56 57.91 -46.51
CA THR A 2 -5.28 57.36 -47.66
C THR A 2 -6.77 57.56 -47.38
N SER A 3 -7.47 57.84 -48.46
CA SER A 3 -8.62 58.72 -48.60
C SER A 3 -9.95 58.23 -48.04
N ILE A 4 -10.79 59.23 -47.80
CA ILE A 4 -12.15 59.26 -47.27
C ILE A 4 -13.18 59.13 -48.42
N THR A 5 -14.41 58.69 -48.07
CA THR A 5 -15.75 58.94 -48.67
C THR A 5 -16.18 58.21 -49.96
N PRO A 6 -17.49 58.24 -50.33
CA PRO A 6 -18.75 58.38 -49.56
C PRO A 6 -19.83 57.35 -50.01
N SER A 7 -21.03 57.36 -49.41
CA SER A 7 -22.26 57.74 -50.13
C SER A 7 -23.54 57.33 -49.36
N SER A 8 -24.55 58.14 -49.57
CA SER A 8 -25.72 58.38 -48.75
C SER A 8 -26.96 57.65 -49.25
N ALA A 9 -27.88 57.41 -48.30
CA ALA A 9 -29.34 57.50 -48.40
C ALA A 9 -30.13 56.69 -49.46
N ALA A 10 -31.15 55.97 -48.99
CA ALA A 10 -32.53 56.40 -49.21
C ALA A 10 -33.51 55.69 -48.27
N ARG A 11 -34.34 56.50 -47.62
CA ARG A 11 -35.53 56.12 -46.85
C ARG A 11 -36.66 55.75 -47.80
N SER A 12 -37.54 54.84 -47.39
CA SER A 12 -38.92 54.83 -47.83
C SER A 12 -39.84 54.66 -46.63
N SER A 13 -40.65 55.69 -46.40
CA SER A 13 -41.73 55.75 -45.41
C SER A 13 -43.00 55.12 -46.00
N ALA A 14 -43.83 54.45 -45.20
CA ALA A 14 -45.15 54.96 -44.83
C ALA A 14 -46.09 53.91 -44.22
N ALA A 15 -46.91 54.43 -43.29
CA ALA A 15 -48.33 54.14 -43.03
C ALA A 15 -48.73 52.96 -42.11
N ARG A 16 -49.09 53.38 -40.88
CA ARG A 16 -50.37 53.16 -40.16
C ARG A 16 -51.01 51.75 -40.20
N SER A 17 -51.22 51.18 -39.01
CA SER A 17 -52.57 51.02 -38.45
C SER A 17 -52.52 50.58 -36.99
N SER A 18 -53.39 51.16 -36.17
CA SER A 18 -53.58 50.91 -34.74
C SER A 18 -54.47 49.69 -34.48
N SER A 19 -54.20 48.90 -33.45
CA SER A 19 -55.22 48.41 -32.50
C SER A 19 -54.66 47.42 -31.48
N GLY A 20 -55.12 47.55 -30.22
CA GLY A 20 -55.35 46.42 -29.32
C GLY A 20 -54.21 45.99 -28.39
N ARG A 21 -54.11 46.62 -27.21
CA ARG A 21 -53.59 45.95 -26.02
C ARG A 21 -54.72 45.13 -25.38
N PRO A 22 -54.42 43.94 -24.87
CA PRO A 22 -54.73 43.73 -23.46
C PRO A 22 -53.55 43.15 -22.69
N SER A 23 -53.38 43.71 -21.50
CA SER A 23 -52.51 43.30 -20.41
C SER A 23 -52.84 41.90 -19.88
N GLN A 24 -51.85 41.00 -19.86
CA GLN A 24 -51.89 39.80 -19.00
C GLN A 24 -50.61 39.68 -18.17
N ARG A 25 -50.78 40.12 -16.93
CA ARG A 25 -50.14 39.75 -15.66
C ARG A 25 -48.98 38.74 -15.74
N LEU A 26 -47.76 39.24 -15.55
CA LEU A 26 -46.57 38.46 -15.28
C LEU A 26 -46.72 37.78 -13.90
N ARG A 27 -47.00 36.47 -13.89
CA ARG A 27 -46.87 35.65 -12.68
C ARG A 27 -45.41 35.25 -12.56
N LEU A 28 -44.71 35.88 -11.62
CA LEU A 28 -43.38 35.48 -11.17
C LEU A 28 -43.56 34.18 -10.36
N VAL A 29 -43.36 33.02 -11.00
CA VAL A 29 -43.25 31.73 -10.30
C VAL A 29 -41.79 31.54 -9.96
N GLY A 30 -41.52 31.48 -8.64
CA GLY A 30 -40.19 31.37 -8.08
C GLY A 30 -39.47 30.10 -8.52
N SER A 31 -38.22 30.27 -8.94
CA SER A 31 -37.23 29.19 -8.98
C SER A 31 -36.54 29.14 -7.62
N GLY A 32 -37.15 28.43 -6.68
CA GLY A 32 -36.47 27.95 -5.50
C GLY A 32 -35.61 26.74 -5.83
N ALA A 33 -34.50 26.61 -5.09
CA ALA A 33 -33.68 25.41 -4.93
C ALA A 33 -32.73 25.03 -6.09
N LEU A 34 -31.59 25.72 -6.15
CA LEU A 34 -30.32 25.13 -6.55
C LEU A 34 -29.28 25.59 -5.53
N VAL A 35 -28.93 24.74 -4.55
CA VAL A 35 -27.57 24.47 -4.02
C VAL A 35 -27.75 23.44 -2.90
N ALA A 36 -27.73 22.15 -3.23
CA ALA A 36 -27.52 21.07 -2.27
C ALA A 36 -27.13 19.77 -3.01
N ALA A 37 -25.92 19.73 -3.58
CA ALA A 37 -25.23 18.48 -3.93
C ALA A 37 -23.82 18.84 -4.42
N GLY A 38 -22.84 18.83 -3.52
CA GLY A 38 -21.46 19.15 -3.87
C GLY A 38 -20.49 18.82 -2.76
N SER A 39 -20.58 17.63 -2.17
CA SER A 39 -19.61 17.17 -1.18
C SER A 39 -19.56 15.64 -1.08
N VAL A 40 -19.42 14.95 -2.21
CA VAL A 40 -18.89 13.57 -2.25
C VAL A 40 -18.07 13.41 -3.53
N ALA A 41 -16.84 13.91 -3.52
CA ALA A 41 -15.82 13.56 -4.51
C ALA A 41 -14.42 13.77 -3.94
N LEU A 42 -14.21 13.38 -2.68
CA LEU A 42 -12.87 13.12 -2.15
C LEU A 42 -12.65 11.60 -2.12
N ALA A 43 -12.90 10.95 -3.27
CA ALA A 43 -12.33 9.64 -3.52
C ALA A 43 -10.84 9.91 -3.67
N LEU A 44 -10.07 9.46 -2.68
CA LEU A 44 -8.65 9.60 -2.58
C LEU A 44 -8.03 9.24 -3.94
N ALA A 45 -7.52 10.25 -4.64
CA ALA A 45 -6.37 10.06 -5.49
C ALA A 45 -5.21 9.76 -4.55
N ALA A 46 -5.19 8.54 -3.99
CA ALA A 46 -3.92 7.96 -3.60
C ALA A 46 -3.11 7.95 -4.90
N PRO A 47 -1.95 8.63 -4.96
CA PRO A 47 -1.06 8.46 -6.08
C PRO A 47 -0.84 6.96 -6.19
N THR A 48 -1.31 6.34 -7.27
CA THR A 48 -0.75 5.08 -7.71
C THR A 48 0.61 5.45 -8.30
N ALA A 49 1.54 5.84 -7.43
CA ALA A 49 2.94 5.69 -7.73
C ALA A 49 3.05 4.21 -8.08
N ALA A 50 3.21 3.90 -9.37
CA ALA A 50 3.58 2.56 -9.78
C ALA A 50 4.79 2.20 -8.91
N SER A 51 4.63 1.22 -8.01
CA SER A 51 5.59 0.93 -6.95
C SER A 51 6.91 0.50 -7.59
N ALA A 52 7.76 1.49 -7.77
CA ALA A 52 9.06 1.45 -8.39
C ALA A 52 10.13 1.11 -7.32
N HIS A 53 9.88 1.56 -6.10
CA HIS A 53 10.80 1.43 -4.99
C HIS A 53 11.01 -0.04 -4.62
N VAL A 54 12.24 -0.37 -4.25
CA VAL A 54 12.47 -1.60 -3.50
C VAL A 54 11.69 -1.48 -2.18
N SER A 55 10.93 -2.52 -1.85
CA SER A 55 10.10 -2.54 -0.64
C SER A 55 10.45 -3.75 0.23
N ALA A 56 10.32 -3.60 1.55
CA ALA A 56 10.46 -4.67 2.51
C ALA A 56 9.10 -5.00 3.13
N THR A 57 8.82 -6.28 3.33
CA THR A 57 7.63 -6.76 4.05
C THR A 57 8.05 -7.85 5.00
N ALA A 58 7.78 -7.66 6.29
CA ALA A 58 8.08 -8.61 7.34
C ALA A 58 6.88 -9.54 7.59
N SER A 59 7.12 -10.82 7.87
CA SER A 59 6.06 -11.79 8.22
C SER A 59 5.46 -11.55 9.61
N THR A 60 6.25 -10.95 10.50
CA THR A 60 5.87 -10.40 11.80
C THR A 60 6.79 -9.23 12.13
N THR A 61 6.32 -8.32 12.98
CA THR A 61 7.07 -7.11 13.40
C THR A 61 7.33 -7.07 14.90
N ALA A 62 6.91 -8.08 15.67
CA ALA A 62 7.06 -8.08 17.13
C ALA A 62 8.54 -8.06 17.55
N ALA A 63 8.90 -7.21 18.52
CA ALA A 63 10.22 -7.15 19.10
C ALA A 63 10.68 -8.54 19.60
N GLY A 64 11.93 -8.90 19.35
CA GLY A 64 12.49 -10.21 19.69
C GLY A 64 12.02 -11.39 18.81
N ALA A 65 11.02 -11.20 17.93
CA ALA A 65 10.51 -12.29 17.11
C ALA A 65 11.44 -12.61 15.92
N TYR A 66 11.47 -13.88 15.54
CA TYR A 66 12.02 -14.29 14.25
C TYR A 66 11.03 -13.95 13.15
N THR A 67 11.50 -13.22 12.14
CA THR A 67 10.70 -12.77 11.02
C THR A 67 11.38 -13.08 9.69
N VAL A 68 10.58 -13.23 8.64
CA VAL A 68 11.06 -13.27 7.27
C VAL A 68 10.78 -11.91 6.64
N VAL A 69 11.83 -11.15 6.36
CA VAL A 69 11.75 -9.90 5.61
C VAL A 69 11.90 -10.21 4.13
N THR A 70 10.87 -9.92 3.35
CA THR A 70 10.86 -10.11 1.90
C THR A 70 11.05 -8.78 1.20
N PHE A 71 12.12 -8.70 0.42
CA PHE A 71 12.46 -7.57 -0.43
C PHE A 71 11.89 -7.79 -1.82
N SER A 72 11.17 -6.80 -2.35
CA SER A 72 10.55 -6.85 -3.68
C SER A 72 11.13 -5.78 -4.58
N LEU A 73 11.47 -6.14 -5.82
CA LEU A 73 11.95 -5.24 -6.87
C LEU A 73 11.15 -5.45 -8.16
N ALA A 74 10.72 -4.37 -8.82
CA ALA A 74 9.80 -4.44 -9.96
C ALA A 74 10.29 -3.73 -11.24
N HIS A 75 11.41 -2.99 -11.18
CA HIS A 75 12.02 -2.37 -12.35
C HIS A 75 13.54 -2.39 -12.26
N GLY A 76 14.18 -2.14 -13.41
CA GLY A 76 15.61 -1.92 -13.53
C GLY A 76 16.07 -0.51 -13.12
N CYS A 77 17.37 -0.25 -13.16
CA CYS A 77 17.93 1.08 -12.91
C CYS A 77 17.73 1.92 -14.17
N GLU A 78 16.80 2.88 -14.14
CA GLU A 78 16.39 3.64 -15.33
C GLU A 78 15.99 2.73 -16.52
N GLY A 79 15.39 1.57 -16.22
CA GLY A 79 15.00 0.55 -17.21
C GLY A 79 16.12 -0.44 -17.61
N SER A 80 17.33 -0.32 -17.06
CA SER A 80 18.42 -1.29 -17.26
C SER A 80 18.20 -2.56 -16.41
N PRO A 81 18.32 -3.78 -16.97
CA PRO A 81 18.10 -5.02 -16.21
C PRO A 81 18.91 -5.13 -14.92
N THR A 82 18.29 -5.62 -13.85
CA THR A 82 18.94 -5.74 -12.53
C THR A 82 19.85 -6.96 -12.49
N THR A 83 21.07 -6.76 -12.02
CA THR A 83 22.11 -7.80 -11.90
C THR A 83 22.48 -8.08 -10.45
N GLY A 84 22.17 -7.18 -9.51
CA GLY A 84 22.51 -7.39 -8.11
C GLY A 84 21.66 -6.58 -7.13
N LEU A 85 21.55 -7.11 -5.91
CA LEU A 85 21.00 -6.43 -4.74
C LEU A 85 21.98 -6.62 -3.59
N THR A 86 22.46 -5.53 -3.01
CA THR A 86 23.19 -5.56 -1.73
C THR A 86 22.29 -4.98 -0.67
N ILE A 87 21.88 -5.81 0.29
CA ILE A 87 20.97 -5.42 1.38
C ILE A 87 21.82 -5.24 2.63
N THR A 88 21.94 -4.00 3.10
CA THR A 88 22.64 -3.66 4.35
C THR A 88 21.79 -4.07 5.54
N ILE A 89 22.40 -4.77 6.49
CA ILE A 89 21.75 -5.23 7.71
C ILE A 89 21.97 -4.19 8.82
N PRO A 90 20.89 -3.63 9.41
CA PRO A 90 21.00 -2.63 10.47
C PRO A 90 21.66 -3.21 11.71
N ASP A 91 22.25 -2.32 12.52
CA ASP A 91 22.81 -2.68 13.81
C ASP A 91 21.74 -3.33 14.72
N GLY A 92 22.18 -4.16 15.66
CA GLY A 92 21.29 -4.96 16.52
C GLY A 92 20.80 -6.27 15.90
N ILE A 93 20.87 -6.42 14.57
CA ILE A 93 20.62 -7.71 13.90
C ILE A 93 21.95 -8.45 13.72
N ASN A 94 22.13 -9.52 14.49
CA ASN A 94 23.43 -10.21 14.56
C ASN A 94 23.55 -11.38 13.58
N SER A 95 22.45 -12.10 13.33
CA SER A 95 22.40 -13.25 12.43
C SER A 95 21.30 -13.09 11.40
N VAL A 96 21.62 -13.45 10.16
CA VAL A 96 20.71 -13.42 9.02
C VAL A 96 20.87 -14.72 8.24
N SER A 97 19.74 -15.33 7.92
CA SER A 97 19.64 -16.53 7.08
C SER A 97 18.94 -16.17 5.77
N PRO A 98 19.69 -15.93 4.68
CA PRO A 98 19.11 -15.68 3.37
C PRO A 98 18.39 -16.92 2.83
N THR A 99 17.17 -16.75 2.31
CA THR A 99 16.47 -17.82 1.60
C THR A 99 17.18 -18.09 0.28
N VAL A 100 17.47 -19.38 0.01
CA VAL A 100 18.05 -19.81 -1.27
C VAL A 100 17.04 -19.52 -2.39
N ASN A 101 17.45 -18.68 -3.34
CA ASN A 101 16.63 -18.33 -4.51
C ASN A 101 17.24 -18.97 -5.77
N PRO A 102 16.45 -19.67 -6.61
CA PRO A 102 16.98 -20.30 -7.82
C PRO A 102 17.55 -19.30 -8.84
N ASN A 103 17.06 -18.06 -8.87
CA ASN A 103 17.46 -17.02 -9.82
C ASN A 103 18.71 -16.25 -9.40
N TRP A 104 19.15 -16.38 -8.14
CA TRP A 104 20.22 -15.58 -7.56
C TRP A 104 21.29 -16.46 -6.91
N GLU A 105 22.53 -16.01 -6.96
CA GLU A 105 23.60 -16.44 -6.04
C GLU A 105 23.59 -15.52 -4.83
N VAL A 106 23.86 -16.05 -3.64
CA VAL A 106 23.79 -15.29 -2.39
C VAL A 106 25.06 -15.43 -1.56
N VAL A 107 25.55 -14.30 -1.05
CA VAL A 107 26.73 -14.21 -0.18
C VAL A 107 26.38 -13.36 1.03
N LYS A 108 26.85 -13.76 2.21
CA LYS A 108 26.81 -12.94 3.42
C LYS A 108 28.21 -12.36 3.64
N ASN A 109 28.28 -11.06 3.92
CA ASN A 109 29.51 -10.44 4.39
C ASN A 109 29.39 -10.19 5.89
N GLU A 110 30.39 -10.62 6.64
CA GLU A 110 30.42 -10.54 8.10
C GLU A 110 31.45 -9.50 8.56
N VAL A 111 31.16 -8.83 9.67
CA VAL A 111 32.03 -7.83 10.30
C VAL A 111 32.18 -8.12 11.78
N ALA A 112 33.35 -7.81 12.34
CA ALA A 112 33.60 -7.96 13.76
C ALA A 112 32.68 -7.04 14.58
N LEU A 113 32.12 -7.59 15.65
CA LEU A 113 31.44 -6.83 16.69
C LEU A 113 32.47 -6.08 17.54
N ALA A 114 32.09 -4.89 18.01
CA ALA A 114 32.93 -4.13 18.94
C ALA A 114 33.13 -4.86 20.26
N GLU A 115 32.09 -5.55 20.74
CA GLU A 115 32.10 -6.38 21.92
C GLU A 115 31.44 -7.73 21.61
N PRO A 116 32.00 -8.87 22.06
CA PRO A 116 31.36 -10.16 21.89
C PRO A 116 30.01 -10.20 22.58
N ILE A 117 29.01 -10.76 21.90
CA ILE A 117 27.67 -11.00 22.46
C ILE A 117 27.48 -12.49 22.76
N THR A 118 26.47 -12.82 23.53
CA THR A 118 26.06 -14.21 23.77
C THR A 118 24.78 -14.48 22.98
N ASP A 119 24.77 -15.53 22.15
CA ASP A 119 23.56 -15.92 21.44
C ASP A 119 22.55 -16.65 22.35
N SER A 120 21.38 -16.97 21.80
CA SER A 120 20.31 -17.69 22.51
C SER A 120 20.71 -19.09 22.99
N HIS A 121 21.81 -19.65 22.46
CA HIS A 121 22.35 -20.95 22.82
C HIS A 121 23.54 -20.88 23.79
N GLY A 122 23.92 -19.67 24.23
CA GLY A 122 25.02 -19.45 25.16
C GLY A 122 26.41 -19.41 24.50
N ALA A 123 26.49 -19.40 23.17
CA ALA A 123 27.75 -19.28 22.45
C ALA A 123 28.17 -17.81 22.35
N SER A 124 29.47 -17.55 22.46
CA SER A 124 30.02 -16.23 22.22
C SER A 124 30.10 -15.95 20.72
N VAL A 125 29.48 -14.87 20.28
CA VAL A 125 29.46 -14.40 18.89
C VAL A 125 30.30 -13.13 18.81
N THR A 126 31.28 -13.14 17.91
CA THR A 126 32.22 -12.02 17.71
C THR A 126 32.05 -11.31 16.38
N GLU A 127 31.17 -11.81 15.51
CA GLU A 127 30.91 -11.26 14.17
C GLU A 127 29.40 -11.19 13.94
N ARG A 128 28.97 -10.20 13.15
CA ARG A 128 27.60 -10.09 12.66
C ARG A 128 27.58 -10.01 11.15
N VAL A 129 26.44 -10.35 10.54
CA VAL A 129 26.20 -10.08 9.13
C VAL A 129 26.08 -8.57 8.93
N ALA A 130 26.94 -7.98 8.09
CA ALA A 130 26.87 -6.57 7.70
C ALA A 130 25.95 -6.34 6.52
N ASP A 131 26.02 -7.21 5.53
CA ASP A 131 25.20 -7.15 4.33
C ASP A 131 25.01 -8.53 3.71
N VAL A 132 23.94 -8.64 2.91
CA VAL A 132 23.65 -9.81 2.09
C VAL A 132 23.63 -9.38 0.63
N VAL A 133 24.48 -10.00 -0.19
CA VAL A 133 24.61 -9.74 -1.62
C VAL A 133 23.90 -10.84 -2.39
N TYR A 134 22.92 -10.47 -3.17
CA TYR A 134 22.31 -11.31 -4.20
C TYR A 134 22.85 -10.91 -5.58
N THR A 135 23.36 -11.86 -6.34
CA THR A 135 23.79 -11.68 -7.74
C THR A 135 22.92 -12.49 -8.67
N ALA A 136 22.31 -11.85 -9.66
CA ALA A 136 21.40 -12.50 -10.57
C ALA A 136 22.18 -13.47 -11.47
N LYS A 137 21.71 -14.72 -11.60
CA LYS A 137 22.28 -15.69 -12.56
C LYS A 137 21.97 -15.31 -13.99
N THR A 138 20.80 -14.70 -14.18
CA THR A 138 20.37 -14.04 -15.42
C THR A 138 19.84 -12.67 -15.02
N PRO A 139 20.26 -11.56 -15.67
CA PRO A 139 19.75 -10.23 -15.35
C PRO A 139 18.21 -10.20 -15.36
N LEU A 140 17.61 -9.63 -14.32
CA LEU A 140 16.17 -9.43 -14.23
C LEU A 140 15.78 -8.29 -15.16
N ALA A 141 15.15 -8.63 -16.28
CA ALA A 141 14.70 -7.67 -17.27
C ALA A 141 13.69 -6.67 -16.68
N ASP A 142 13.71 -5.45 -17.21
CA ASP A 142 12.76 -4.41 -16.82
C ASP A 142 11.30 -4.81 -17.06
N GLY A 143 10.40 -4.35 -16.19
CA GLY A 143 8.98 -4.74 -16.20
C GLY A 143 8.67 -6.12 -15.62
N TYR A 144 9.68 -6.87 -15.16
CA TYR A 144 9.51 -8.09 -14.38
C TYR A 144 9.83 -7.84 -12.91
N ARG A 145 9.10 -8.54 -12.04
CA ARG A 145 9.28 -8.48 -10.59
C ARG A 145 9.92 -9.77 -10.09
N ASP A 146 10.81 -9.64 -9.11
CA ASP A 146 11.29 -10.76 -8.30
C ASP A 146 11.23 -10.42 -6.80
N THR A 147 11.57 -11.38 -5.95
CA THR A 147 11.72 -11.21 -4.50
C THR A 147 12.89 -12.00 -3.96
N VAL A 148 13.56 -11.44 -2.96
CA VAL A 148 14.53 -12.16 -2.12
C VAL A 148 14.11 -12.00 -0.66
N SER A 149 14.39 -12.99 0.17
CA SER A 149 13.91 -13.00 1.55
C SER A 149 15.03 -13.36 2.51
N LEU A 150 15.04 -12.68 3.66
CA LEU A 150 15.98 -12.87 4.74
C LEU A 150 15.21 -13.27 6.00
N GLN A 151 15.57 -14.38 6.62
CA GLN A 151 15.13 -14.69 7.98
C GLN A 151 16.10 -14.07 8.98
N LEU A 152 15.58 -13.35 9.96
CA LEU A 152 16.36 -12.69 11.00
C LEU A 152 15.53 -12.57 12.29
N GLN A 153 16.18 -12.26 13.40
CA GLN A 153 15.51 -11.89 14.65
C GLN A 153 15.48 -10.37 14.76
N LEU A 154 14.31 -9.79 15.05
CA LEU A 154 14.21 -8.36 15.36
C LEU A 154 14.80 -8.10 16.76
N PRO A 155 15.49 -6.97 17.01
CA PRO A 155 16.01 -6.65 18.33
C PRO A 155 14.89 -6.62 19.38
N GLU A 156 15.20 -7.07 20.60
CA GLU A 156 14.23 -7.17 21.71
C GLU A 156 13.86 -5.79 22.27
N ASP A 157 14.78 -4.83 22.17
CA ASP A 157 14.67 -3.47 22.71
C ASP A 157 14.27 -2.41 21.67
N ALA A 158 13.93 -2.83 20.45
CA ALA A 158 13.60 -1.94 19.33
C ALA A 158 12.09 -1.61 19.20
N GLU A 159 11.25 -1.84 20.21
CA GLU A 159 9.82 -1.51 20.13
C GLU A 159 9.60 -0.03 19.72
N GLY A 160 8.80 0.18 18.67
CA GLY A 160 8.50 1.51 18.13
C GLY A 160 9.59 2.07 17.21
N GLU A 161 10.72 1.39 17.06
CA GLU A 161 11.77 1.79 16.14
C GLU A 161 11.46 1.37 14.70
N SER A 162 12.01 2.13 13.75
CA SER A 162 11.94 1.84 12.33
C SER A 162 13.32 1.38 11.85
N LEU A 163 13.46 0.09 11.61
CA LEU A 163 14.70 -0.51 11.12
C LEU A 163 14.79 -0.31 9.61
N ALA A 164 15.71 0.53 9.16
CA ALA A 164 16.01 0.72 7.75
C ALA A 164 16.95 -0.36 7.24
N PHE A 165 16.67 -0.88 6.06
CA PHE A 165 17.49 -1.83 5.32
C PHE A 165 17.91 -1.20 4.00
N PRO A 166 18.96 -0.36 3.98
CA PRO A 166 19.45 0.24 2.74
C PRO A 166 19.74 -0.82 1.68
N VAL A 167 19.34 -0.56 0.43
CA VAL A 167 19.56 -1.47 -0.69
C VAL A 167 20.29 -0.79 -1.82
N LEU A 168 21.44 -1.33 -2.21
CA LEU A 168 22.08 -0.98 -3.48
C LEU A 168 21.59 -1.96 -4.57
N GLN A 169 20.81 -1.43 -5.50
CA GLN A 169 20.41 -2.14 -6.71
C GLN A 169 21.40 -1.87 -7.83
N THR A 170 22.08 -2.92 -8.28
CA THR A 170 23.03 -2.85 -9.41
C THR A 170 22.35 -3.37 -10.67
N CYS A 171 22.57 -2.70 -11.78
CA CYS A 171 22.02 -3.08 -13.08
C CYS A 171 23.13 -3.22 -14.12
N GLU A 172 22.80 -3.69 -15.31
CA GLU A 172 23.78 -3.78 -16.41
C GLU A 172 24.37 -2.40 -16.75
N THR A 173 23.59 -1.34 -16.59
CA THR A 173 24.01 0.05 -16.70
C THR A 173 23.56 0.83 -15.47
N GLY A 174 24.52 1.34 -14.71
CA GLY A 174 24.27 2.15 -13.52
C GLY A 174 23.82 1.35 -12.31
N SER A 175 23.35 2.10 -11.31
CA SER A 175 22.89 1.58 -10.03
C SER A 175 21.96 2.57 -9.35
N THR A 176 21.08 2.09 -8.49
CA THR A 176 20.20 2.90 -7.66
C THR A 176 20.44 2.55 -6.19
N ALA A 177 20.69 3.57 -5.36
CA ALA A 177 20.85 3.42 -3.91
C ALA A 177 19.53 3.79 -3.23
N TRP A 178 18.83 2.79 -2.72
CA TRP A 178 17.62 2.93 -1.90
C TRP A 178 18.05 3.07 -0.44
N ASP A 179 18.53 4.26 -0.06
CA ASP A 179 19.17 4.52 1.23
C ASP A 179 18.72 5.83 1.91
N GLN A 180 17.79 6.57 1.29
CA GLN A 180 17.36 7.85 1.84
C GLN A 180 16.43 7.63 3.04
N PRO A 181 16.65 8.33 4.16
CA PRO A 181 15.82 8.18 5.35
C PRO A 181 14.43 8.78 5.14
N THR A 182 13.40 8.10 5.63
CA THR A 182 12.05 8.65 5.73
C THR A 182 11.89 9.33 7.08
N VAL A 183 11.58 10.63 7.08
CA VAL A 183 11.40 11.44 8.29
C VAL A 183 9.92 11.76 8.48
N GLU A 184 9.41 11.56 9.69
CA GLU A 184 7.99 11.84 9.99
C GLU A 184 7.68 13.33 9.80
N GLY A 185 6.63 13.62 9.04
CA GLY A 185 6.18 14.98 8.75
C GLY A 185 6.90 15.67 7.58
N GLU A 186 7.86 15.00 6.95
CA GLU A 186 8.49 15.43 5.69
C GLU A 186 7.90 14.68 4.49
N ASP A 187 8.14 15.20 3.28
CA ASP A 187 7.76 14.53 2.04
C ASP A 187 8.56 13.22 1.87
N GLU A 188 7.95 12.21 1.24
CA GLU A 188 8.65 10.94 0.97
C GLU A 188 9.87 11.20 0.06
N PRO A 189 11.06 10.69 0.43
CA PRO A 189 12.25 10.85 -0.39
C PRO A 189 12.11 10.10 -1.73
N GLU A 190 12.92 10.46 -2.73
CA GLU A 190 12.86 9.84 -4.06
C GLU A 190 13.35 8.39 -4.06
N LEU A 191 14.34 8.08 -3.21
CA LEU A 191 14.97 6.76 -3.11
C LEU A 191 14.94 6.25 -1.66
N PRO A 192 13.75 6.02 -1.08
CA PRO A 192 13.61 5.64 0.32
C PRO A 192 14.29 4.30 0.60
N ALA A 193 14.98 4.20 1.73
CA ALA A 193 15.39 2.91 2.24
C ALA A 193 14.15 2.07 2.60
N PRO A 194 14.11 0.76 2.27
CA PRO A 194 13.11 -0.15 2.82
C PRO A 194 13.13 -0.15 4.35
N VAL A 195 11.97 -0.07 4.99
CA VAL A 195 11.85 0.00 6.46
C VAL A 195 10.95 -1.11 7.00
N VAL A 196 11.32 -1.65 8.17
CA VAL A 196 10.46 -2.48 9.02
C VAL A 196 10.28 -1.78 10.36
N THR A 197 9.06 -1.37 10.68
CA THR A 197 8.72 -0.83 12.00
C THR A 197 8.47 -1.97 12.97
N VAL A 198 9.15 -1.95 14.11
CA VAL A 198 9.06 -2.97 15.15
C VAL A 198 7.90 -2.64 16.08
N THR A 199 7.02 -3.61 16.29
CA THR A 199 5.89 -3.53 17.21
C THR A 199 6.26 -4.12 18.57
N ALA A 200 5.43 -3.85 19.59
CA ALA A 200 5.58 -4.48 20.90
C ALA A 200 5.73 -6.01 20.78
N ALA A 201 6.51 -6.60 21.69
CA ALA A 201 6.64 -8.04 21.80
C ALA A 201 5.26 -8.69 22.03
N GLU A 202 5.05 -9.88 21.48
CA GLU A 202 3.84 -10.64 21.78
C GLU A 202 3.95 -11.22 23.20
N GLU A 203 2.96 -10.93 24.07
CA GLU A 203 2.85 -11.60 25.36
C GLU A 203 2.31 -13.03 25.13
N GLY A 204 3.23 -13.99 24.89
CA GLY A 204 2.86 -15.39 24.65
C GLY A 204 4.04 -16.34 24.61
N GLU A 205 4.13 -17.21 25.63
CA GLU A 205 4.87 -18.48 25.67
C GLU A 205 6.37 -18.42 25.28
N GLY A 206 7.17 -18.08 26.29
CA GLY A 206 8.62 -18.30 26.27
C GLY A 206 8.95 -19.72 25.82
N HIS A 207 9.62 -19.83 24.68
CA HIS A 207 10.18 -21.07 24.18
C HIS A 207 11.47 -21.39 24.95
N HIS A 208 11.34 -21.73 26.23
CA HIS A 208 12.41 -22.33 27.00
C HIS A 208 12.24 -23.84 27.03
N GLY A 209 13.05 -24.50 26.22
CA GLY A 209 13.75 -25.74 26.60
C GLY A 209 12.88 -26.97 26.83
N ALA A 210 12.85 -27.85 25.83
CA ALA A 210 12.60 -29.26 26.05
C ALA A 210 13.69 -29.84 26.97
N GLY A 211 13.26 -30.53 28.04
CA GLY A 211 13.99 -31.66 28.61
C GLY A 211 14.44 -31.51 30.07
N SER A 212 13.57 -31.92 30.99
CA SER A 212 13.94 -33.00 31.90
C SER A 212 12.68 -33.71 32.40
N ALA A 213 12.60 -34.98 32.04
CA ALA A 213 11.57 -35.90 32.47
C ALA A 213 11.64 -36.14 33.99
N SER A 214 10.47 -36.18 34.62
CA SER A 214 10.20 -37.05 35.75
C SER A 214 8.81 -37.62 35.57
N HIS A 215 8.78 -38.91 35.24
CA HIS A 215 7.63 -39.78 35.25
C HIS A 215 6.96 -39.79 36.62
N GLU A 216 5.64 -39.66 36.68
CA GLU A 216 4.78 -40.57 37.44
C GLU A 216 3.47 -40.76 36.66
N GLU A 217 3.09 -42.02 36.49
CA GLU A 217 1.89 -42.49 35.80
C GLU A 217 0.66 -42.32 36.70
N GLU A 218 -0.47 -41.87 36.15
CA GLU A 218 -1.74 -42.54 36.45
C GLU A 218 -2.72 -42.42 35.27
N GLU A 219 -3.22 -43.60 34.89
CA GLU A 219 -4.15 -43.92 33.82
C GLU A 219 -5.58 -43.52 34.21
N THR A 220 -6.31 -42.84 33.32
CA THR A 220 -7.74 -43.14 33.12
C THR A 220 -8.23 -42.60 31.78
N ALA A 221 -8.60 -43.53 30.91
CA ALA A 221 -9.13 -43.29 29.58
C ALA A 221 -10.58 -42.78 29.59
N ALA A 222 -10.87 -41.78 28.75
CA ALA A 222 -12.17 -41.66 28.08
C ALA A 222 -12.03 -40.84 26.80
N ALA A 223 -12.31 -41.48 25.67
CA ALA A 223 -12.33 -40.89 24.34
C ALA A 223 -13.47 -39.88 24.17
N THR A 224 -13.23 -38.77 23.47
CA THR A 224 -14.29 -38.04 22.74
C THR A 224 -13.70 -37.33 21.52
N THR A 225 -14.13 -37.76 20.34
CA THR A 225 -14.02 -37.07 19.05
C THR A 225 -14.90 -35.82 19.06
N ALA A 226 -14.39 -34.66 18.63
CA ALA A 226 -15.07 -33.74 17.70
C ALA A 226 -14.31 -32.42 17.45
N SER A 227 -14.07 -32.16 16.17
CA SER A 227 -14.24 -30.88 15.48
C SER A 227 -13.53 -29.63 15.99
N SER A 228 -12.36 -29.36 15.40
CA SER A 228 -11.81 -28.02 15.26
C SER A 228 -12.59 -27.25 14.19
N THR A 229 -13.65 -26.54 14.60
CA THR A 229 -14.20 -25.42 13.83
C THR A 229 -13.43 -24.17 14.23
N SER A 230 -12.67 -23.63 13.28
CA SER A 230 -11.95 -22.37 13.34
C SER A 230 -12.87 -21.21 13.72
N SER A 231 -12.59 -20.56 14.85
CA SER A 231 -13.20 -19.32 15.30
C SER A 231 -12.67 -18.12 14.50
N ALA A 232 -13.17 -17.94 13.27
CA ALA A 232 -13.12 -16.68 12.54
C ALA A 232 -14.54 -16.12 12.43
N GLY A 233 -15.08 -15.62 13.56
CA GLY A 233 -16.51 -15.32 13.68
C GLY A 233 -16.89 -13.84 13.83
N GLY A 234 -15.93 -12.94 14.11
CA GLY A 234 -16.26 -11.53 14.41
C GLY A 234 -16.29 -10.64 13.18
N ALA A 235 -15.15 -10.54 12.49
CA ALA A 235 -14.97 -9.60 11.38
C ALA A 235 -15.74 -10.02 10.10
N ASP A 236 -15.85 -11.33 9.85
CA ASP A 236 -16.50 -11.91 8.67
C ASP A 236 -18.02 -11.62 8.60
N VAL A 237 -18.68 -11.58 9.76
CA VAL A 237 -20.13 -11.32 9.84
C VAL A 237 -20.43 -9.84 9.62
N VAL A 238 -19.63 -8.97 10.24
CA VAL A 238 -19.78 -7.51 10.06
C VAL A 238 -19.53 -7.11 8.61
N ALA A 239 -18.49 -7.67 7.98
CA ALA A 239 -18.18 -7.40 6.57
C ALA A 239 -19.30 -7.87 5.63
N ARG A 240 -19.88 -9.06 5.86
CA ARG A 240 -21.00 -9.56 5.04
C ARG A 240 -22.28 -8.74 5.23
N VAL A 241 -22.60 -8.33 6.45
CA VAL A 241 -23.80 -7.52 6.73
C VAL A 241 -23.70 -6.14 6.07
N LEU A 242 -22.53 -5.49 6.16
CA LEU A 242 -22.30 -4.21 5.50
C LEU A 242 -22.29 -4.35 3.96
N GLY A 243 -21.68 -5.41 3.42
CA GLY A 243 -21.66 -5.69 1.99
C GLY A 243 -23.05 -5.91 1.40
N VAL A 244 -23.88 -6.72 2.06
CA VAL A 244 -25.27 -6.98 1.62
C VAL A 244 -26.12 -5.71 1.77
N GLY A 245 -25.97 -4.97 2.87
CA GLY A 245 -26.68 -3.70 3.08
C GLY A 245 -26.38 -2.67 1.99
N GLY A 246 -25.10 -2.51 1.62
CA GLY A 246 -24.66 -1.62 0.55
C GLY A 246 -25.24 -1.99 -0.82
N LEU A 247 -25.30 -3.28 -1.15
CA LEU A 247 -25.83 -3.77 -2.43
C LEU A 247 -27.33 -3.48 -2.56
N VAL A 248 -28.10 -3.67 -1.49
CA VAL A 248 -29.55 -3.39 -1.48
C VAL A 248 -29.81 -1.90 -1.68
N VAL A 249 -29.09 -1.03 -0.97
CA VAL A 249 -29.24 0.43 -1.11
C VAL A 249 -28.85 0.87 -2.53
N GLY A 250 -27.75 0.33 -3.07
CA GLY A 250 -27.31 0.59 -4.45
C GLY A 250 -28.37 0.18 -5.49
N ALA A 251 -28.96 -1.00 -5.35
CA ALA A 251 -29.98 -1.50 -6.26
C ALA A 251 -31.25 -0.63 -6.24
N VAL A 252 -31.68 -0.17 -5.05
CA VAL A 252 -32.83 0.74 -4.91
C VAL A 252 -32.52 2.10 -5.56
N GLY A 253 -31.31 2.63 -5.37
CA GLY A 253 -30.87 3.88 -6.01
C GLY A 253 -30.93 3.81 -7.54
N VAL A 254 -30.44 2.71 -8.13
CA VAL A 254 -30.50 2.47 -9.59
C VAL A 254 -31.95 2.35 -10.07
N ALA A 255 -32.81 1.63 -9.34
CA ALA A 255 -34.21 1.48 -9.72
C ALA A 255 -34.97 2.82 -9.71
N VAL A 256 -34.74 3.66 -8.70
CA VAL A 256 -35.35 5.01 -8.61
C VAL A 256 -34.84 5.93 -9.72
N ALA A 257 -33.55 5.89 -10.03
CA ALA A 257 -32.96 6.68 -11.12
C ALA A 257 -33.51 6.27 -12.50
N LEU A 258 -33.73 4.97 -12.74
CA LEU A 258 -34.34 4.50 -13.99
C LEU A 258 -35.83 4.83 -14.08
N ALA A 259 -36.55 4.79 -12.96
CA ALA A 259 -37.97 5.14 -12.90
C ALA A 259 -38.22 6.64 -13.11
N SER A 260 -37.35 7.51 -12.59
CA SER A 260 -37.45 8.96 -12.80
C SER A 260 -37.15 9.36 -14.25
N ARG A 261 -36.19 8.67 -14.90
CA ARG A 261 -35.84 8.89 -16.31
C ARG A 261 -36.94 8.48 -17.29
N ARG A 262 -37.83 7.56 -16.89
CA ARG A 262 -38.99 7.10 -17.70
C ARG A 262 -40.24 7.96 -17.54
N ARG A 263 -40.29 8.84 -16.54
CA ARG A 263 -41.39 9.81 -16.35
C ARG A 263 -41.07 11.14 -17.02
N GLY A 264 -40.78 11.11 -18.32
CA GLY A 264 -40.85 12.31 -19.15
C GLY A 264 -42.32 12.75 -19.35
N PRO A 265 -42.60 14.06 -19.49
CA PRO A 265 -43.98 14.55 -19.56
C PRO A 265 -44.73 13.98 -20.77
N LYS A 266 -45.89 13.37 -20.52
CA LYS A 266 -46.84 13.03 -21.58
C LYS A 266 -47.33 14.34 -22.20
N ALA A 267 -47.04 14.56 -23.48
CA ALA A 267 -47.70 15.60 -24.26
C ALA A 267 -49.19 15.24 -24.36
N SER A 268 -50.06 16.03 -23.72
CA SER A 268 -51.49 16.00 -24.00
C SER A 268 -51.75 16.82 -25.27
N ALA A 269 -52.53 16.21 -26.18
CA ALA A 269 -53.13 16.85 -27.34
C ALA A 269 -54.20 17.88 -26.94
#